data_AF-A0A7Y5VGB5-F1
#
_entry.id   AF-A0A7Y5VGB5-F1
#
_cell.length_a   1.000
_cell.length_b   1.000
_cell.length_c   1.000
_cell.angle_alpha   90.00
_cell.angle_beta   90.00
_cell.angle_gamma   90.00
#
_symmetry.space_group_name_H-M   'P 1'
#
loop_
_entity.id
_entity.type
_entity.pdbx_description
1 polymer ?
#
loop_
_entity_poly.entity_id
_entity_poly.type
_entity_poly.pdbx_seq_one_letter_code
_entity_poly.pdbx_strand_id
1 'polypeptide(L)'
;MRALVGLIACLLSTCAWAQDVCRQIGADDCRDSIAFLHEFRAALEKNDKVAVALMLDYPVRATVKGKPKLVSRQGLLEHFDEIFDPATRCAILKSEDKDLFHNWQGYMIADGRIWWDKRAPKGTPKMKLADAEFVRTLPFHVITINNGGPTTVAACGGK
;
A
#
# COMPACT_ATOMS: atom_id res chain seq x y z
N MET A 1 -43.58 31.88 -7.34
CA MET A 1 -42.17 31.60 -7.62
C MET A 1 -41.29 32.21 -6.53
N ARG A 2 -40.88 31.41 -5.55
CA ARG A 2 -39.72 31.65 -4.70
C ARG A 2 -39.06 30.28 -4.50
N ALA A 3 -37.81 30.20 -4.90
CA ALA A 3 -37.07 28.96 -5.09
C ALA A 3 -36.85 28.22 -3.77
N LEU A 4 -37.06 26.90 -3.81
CA LEU A 4 -36.53 25.94 -2.86
C LEU A 4 -35.00 26.01 -2.89
N VAL A 5 -34.38 26.58 -1.86
CA VAL A 5 -32.95 26.35 -1.59
C VAL A 5 -32.87 25.06 -0.80
N GLY A 6 -32.61 23.96 -1.50
CA GLY A 6 -32.37 22.67 -0.91
C GLY A 6 -31.13 22.72 -0.02
N LEU A 7 -31.32 22.57 1.28
CA LEU A 7 -30.26 22.19 2.20
C LEU A 7 -29.94 20.71 1.93
N ILE A 8 -29.06 20.44 0.95
CA ILE A 8 -28.32 19.18 0.94
C ILE A 8 -27.24 19.36 2.00
N ALA A 9 -27.61 19.08 3.25
CA ALA A 9 -26.64 18.85 4.31
C ALA A 9 -25.87 17.59 3.89
N CYS A 10 -24.70 17.79 3.30
CA CYS A 10 -23.71 16.74 3.13
C CYS A 10 -23.48 16.14 4.52
N LEU A 11 -23.77 14.86 4.69
CA LEU A 11 -23.56 14.11 5.93
C LEU A 11 -22.05 14.04 6.19
N LEU A 12 -21.53 15.05 6.88
CA LEU A 12 -20.11 15.42 7.01
C LEU A 12 -19.28 14.52 7.93
N SER A 13 -19.75 13.34 8.35
CA SER A 13 -19.00 12.54 9.34
C SER A 13 -18.08 11.47 8.75
N THR A 14 -18.31 10.96 7.55
CA THR A 14 -17.46 9.88 7.00
C THR A 14 -16.30 10.39 6.14
N CYS A 15 -16.35 11.61 5.61
CA CYS A 15 -15.23 12.19 4.87
C CYS A 15 -14.12 12.77 5.77
N ALA A 16 -14.43 13.08 7.03
CA ALA A 16 -13.49 13.75 7.93
C ALA A 16 -12.21 12.93 8.20
N TRP A 17 -12.30 11.60 8.27
CA TRP A 17 -11.15 10.75 8.63
C TRP A 17 -10.23 10.43 7.45
N ALA A 18 -10.76 10.29 6.23
CA ALA A 18 -9.92 10.20 5.02
C ALA A 18 -9.17 11.51 4.76
N GLN A 19 -9.72 12.65 5.19
CA GLN A 19 -9.13 13.98 5.03
C GLN A 19 -7.92 14.24 5.94
N ASP A 20 -7.76 13.52 7.06
CA ASP A 20 -6.68 13.77 8.01
C ASP A 20 -5.35 13.13 7.60
N VAL A 21 -5.36 11.92 7.01
CA VAL A 21 -4.16 11.25 6.47
C VAL A 21 -3.56 12.06 5.33
N CYS A 22 -4.39 12.48 4.37
CA CYS A 22 -3.91 13.21 3.19
C CYS A 22 -3.39 14.62 3.51
N ARG A 23 -3.80 15.24 4.63
CA ARG A 23 -3.38 16.59 5.00
C ARG A 23 -1.88 16.67 5.32
N GLN A 24 -1.28 15.57 5.78
CA GLN A 24 0.15 15.52 6.15
C GLN A 24 1.08 15.12 4.98
N ILE A 25 0.52 14.49 3.95
CA ILE A 25 1.27 13.84 2.86
C ILE A 25 1.37 14.75 1.63
N GLY A 26 0.36 15.60 1.41
CA GLY A 26 0.14 16.29 0.15
C GLY A 26 -0.94 15.58 -0.67
N ALA A 27 -1.84 16.36 -1.27
CA ALA A 27 -3.09 15.83 -1.84
C ALA A 27 -2.88 14.84 -3.00
N ASP A 28 -1.93 15.11 -3.90
CA ASP A 28 -1.65 14.25 -5.05
C ASP A 28 -1.05 12.91 -4.63
N ASP A 29 0.00 12.96 -3.81
CA ASP A 29 0.69 11.76 -3.35
C ASP A 29 -0.22 10.88 -2.48
N CYS A 30 -1.11 11.48 -1.69
CA CYS A 30 -2.12 10.72 -0.96
C CYS A 30 -3.11 10.01 -1.90
N ARG A 31 -3.67 10.73 -2.89
CA ARG A 31 -4.61 10.15 -3.87
C ARG A 31 -3.97 8.98 -4.61
N ASP A 32 -2.76 9.17 -5.10
CA ASP A 32 -2.06 8.17 -5.91
C ASP A 32 -1.65 6.95 -5.04
N SER A 33 -1.34 7.17 -3.76
CA SER A 33 -1.04 6.10 -2.80
C SER A 33 -2.28 5.29 -2.40
N ILE A 34 -3.44 5.93 -2.23
CA ILE A 34 -4.72 5.24 -2.02
C ILE A 34 -5.08 4.41 -3.26
N ALA A 35 -4.92 4.96 -4.47
CA ALA A 35 -5.14 4.19 -5.70
C ALA A 35 -4.26 2.93 -5.76
N PHE A 36 -2.97 3.07 -5.43
CA PHE A 36 -2.04 1.93 -5.33
C PHE A 36 -2.51 0.89 -4.30
N LEU A 37 -2.98 1.32 -3.12
CA LEU A 37 -3.54 0.41 -2.10
C LEU A 37 -4.69 -0.42 -2.66
N HIS A 38 -5.64 0.20 -3.36
CA HIS A 38 -6.77 -0.50 -3.96
C HIS A 38 -6.33 -1.50 -5.02
N GLU A 39 -5.42 -1.12 -5.91
CA GLU A 39 -4.87 -2.01 -6.94
C GLU A 39 -4.15 -3.21 -6.32
N PHE A 40 -3.36 -2.98 -5.27
CA PHE A 40 -2.61 -4.01 -4.58
C PHE A 40 -3.53 -5.01 -3.87
N ARG A 41 -4.57 -4.51 -3.18
CA ARG A 41 -5.60 -5.34 -2.56
C ARG A 41 -6.35 -6.15 -3.60
N ALA A 42 -6.75 -5.55 -4.72
CA ALA A 42 -7.47 -6.24 -5.79
C ALA A 42 -6.64 -7.36 -6.43
N ALA A 43 -5.33 -7.14 -6.64
CA ALA A 43 -4.43 -8.18 -7.14
C ALA A 43 -4.31 -9.36 -6.16
N LEU A 44 -4.19 -9.08 -4.86
CA LEU A 44 -4.15 -10.10 -3.82
C LEU A 44 -5.47 -10.87 -3.69
N GLU A 45 -6.61 -10.17 -3.75
CA GLU A 45 -7.95 -10.78 -3.67
C GLU A 45 -8.19 -11.77 -4.81
N LYS A 46 -7.75 -11.42 -6.03
CA LYS A 46 -7.79 -12.31 -7.20
C LYS A 46 -6.76 -13.43 -7.19
N ASN A 47 -5.88 -13.45 -6.17
CA ASN A 47 -4.70 -14.33 -6.13
C ASN A 47 -3.81 -14.21 -7.38
N ASP A 48 -3.75 -13.02 -7.98
CA ASP A 48 -2.94 -12.76 -9.17
C ASP A 48 -1.48 -12.51 -8.77
N LYS A 49 -0.75 -13.61 -8.61
CA LYS A 49 0.66 -13.61 -8.19
C LYS A 49 1.55 -12.84 -9.17
N VAL A 50 1.20 -12.83 -10.46
CA VAL A 50 1.98 -12.14 -11.50
C VAL A 50 1.76 -10.64 -11.42
N ALA A 51 0.51 -10.19 -11.26
CA ALA A 51 0.19 -8.77 -11.06
C ALA A 51 0.85 -8.25 -9.78
N VAL A 52 0.72 -8.95 -8.66
CA VAL A 52 1.40 -8.57 -7.40
C VAL A 52 2.91 -8.46 -7.63
N ALA A 53 3.53 -9.43 -8.31
CA ALA A 53 4.95 -9.38 -8.60
C ALA A 53 5.39 -8.18 -9.47
N LEU A 54 4.49 -7.59 -10.27
CA LEU A 54 4.81 -6.37 -11.04
C LEU A 54 4.77 -5.10 -10.19
N MET A 55 4.13 -5.14 -9.02
CA MET A 55 3.99 -4.00 -8.10
C MET A 55 5.14 -3.91 -7.10
N LEU A 56 6.15 -4.78 -7.18
CA LEU A 56 7.25 -4.86 -6.21
C LEU A 56 8.55 -4.30 -6.78
N ASP A 57 9.31 -3.60 -5.94
CA ASP A 57 10.67 -3.19 -6.25
C ASP A 57 11.66 -4.30 -5.88
N TYR A 58 12.44 -4.77 -6.86
CA TYR A 58 13.33 -5.91 -6.68
C TYR A 58 14.82 -5.56 -6.55
N PRO A 59 15.57 -6.31 -5.71
CA PRO A 59 15.07 -7.35 -4.80
C PRO A 59 14.27 -6.73 -3.64
N VAL A 60 13.11 -7.31 -3.33
CA VAL A 60 12.24 -6.79 -2.27
C VAL A 60 12.75 -7.26 -0.92
N ARG A 61 12.72 -6.39 0.09
CA ARG A 61 12.99 -6.80 1.47
C ARG A 61 11.78 -7.55 2.00
N ALA A 62 11.98 -8.75 2.50
CA ALA A 62 10.94 -9.50 3.16
C ALA A 62 11.41 -10.05 4.50
N THR A 63 10.55 -10.03 5.52
CA THR A 63 10.74 -10.80 6.74
C THR A 63 9.82 -12.01 6.65
N VAL A 64 10.35 -13.22 6.54
CA VAL A 64 9.56 -14.45 6.42
C VAL A 64 9.83 -15.31 7.65
N LYS A 65 8.77 -15.59 8.43
CA LYS A 65 8.87 -16.34 9.69
C LYS A 65 9.93 -15.76 10.64
N GLY A 66 9.92 -14.43 10.78
CA GLY A 66 10.87 -13.68 11.63
C GLY A 66 12.30 -13.55 11.08
N LYS A 67 12.58 -14.03 9.87
CA LYS A 67 13.92 -13.94 9.26
C LYS A 67 13.93 -12.95 8.11
N PRO A 68 14.77 -11.90 8.14
CA PRO A 68 14.93 -10.98 7.03
C PRO A 68 15.60 -11.68 5.84
N LYS A 69 15.10 -11.39 4.64
CA LYS A 69 15.53 -11.94 3.35
C LYS A 69 15.41 -10.87 2.26
N LEU A 70 16.26 -10.96 1.25
CA LEU A 70 16.07 -10.27 -0.02
C LEU A 70 15.46 -11.27 -1.00
N VAL A 71 14.30 -10.93 -1.55
CA VAL A 71 13.53 -11.84 -2.40
C VAL A 71 13.58 -11.33 -3.84
N SER A 72 13.95 -12.20 -4.77
CA SER A 72 13.89 -11.93 -6.21
C SER A 72 12.47 -12.08 -6.73
N ARG A 73 12.20 -11.64 -7.95
CA ARG A 73 10.88 -11.86 -8.58
C ARG A 73 10.54 -13.35 -8.68
N GLN A 74 11.51 -14.16 -9.08
CA GLN A 74 11.35 -15.61 -9.13
C GLN A 74 11.07 -16.19 -7.75
N GLY A 75 11.86 -15.82 -6.73
CA GLY A 75 11.66 -16.29 -5.36
C GLY A 75 10.31 -15.86 -4.78
N LEU A 76 9.79 -14.68 -5.15
CA LEU A 76 8.45 -14.26 -4.78
C LEU A 76 7.39 -15.19 -5.38
N LEU A 77 7.49 -15.51 -6.67
CA LEU A 77 6.52 -16.36 -7.34
C LEU A 77 6.56 -17.80 -6.82
N GLU A 78 7.74 -18.33 -6.57
CA GLU A 78 7.95 -19.68 -6.01
C GLU A 78 7.44 -19.80 -4.57
N HIS A 79 7.67 -18.79 -3.74
CA HIS A 79 7.32 -18.81 -2.31
C HIS A 79 6.17 -17.86 -1.96
N PHE A 80 5.28 -17.58 -2.92
CA PHE A 80 4.27 -16.54 -2.79
C PHE A 80 3.40 -16.71 -1.54
N ASP A 81 2.89 -17.92 -1.31
CA ASP A 81 1.98 -18.21 -0.19
C ASP A 81 2.71 -18.30 1.15
N GLU A 82 4.04 -18.44 1.14
CA GLU A 82 4.86 -18.32 2.35
C GLU A 82 5.11 -16.85 2.69
N ILE A 83 5.27 -15.97 1.70
CA ILE A 83 5.53 -14.54 1.87
C ILE A 83 4.24 -13.76 2.15
N PHE A 84 3.17 -14.09 1.44
CA PHE A 84 1.81 -13.61 1.67
C PHE A 84 1.00 -14.73 2.30
N ASP A 85 1.36 -15.09 3.53
CA ASP A 85 0.63 -16.10 4.28
C ASP A 85 -0.82 -15.65 4.58
N PRO A 86 -1.70 -16.56 5.03
CA PRO A 86 -3.10 -16.22 5.25
C PRO A 86 -3.32 -15.04 6.21
N ALA A 87 -2.50 -14.93 7.26
CA ALA A 87 -2.59 -13.83 8.23
C ALA A 87 -2.19 -12.49 7.61
N THR A 88 -1.08 -12.46 6.87
CA THR A 88 -0.58 -11.27 6.16
C THR A 88 -1.57 -10.83 5.09
N ARG A 89 -2.05 -11.77 4.27
CA ARG A 89 -3.08 -11.49 3.25
C ARG A 89 -4.33 -10.88 3.85
N CYS A 90 -4.83 -11.46 4.93
CA CYS A 90 -6.00 -10.93 5.60
C CYS A 90 -5.78 -9.51 6.13
N ALA A 91 -4.65 -9.25 6.80
CA ALA A 91 -4.36 -7.91 7.32
C ALA A 91 -4.33 -6.86 6.19
N ILE A 92 -3.77 -7.21 5.03
CA ILE A 92 -3.76 -6.34 3.84
C ILE A 92 -5.18 -6.15 3.29
N LEU A 93 -5.94 -7.23 3.12
CA LEU A 93 -7.29 -7.16 2.53
C LEU A 93 -8.29 -6.41 3.43
N LYS A 94 -8.06 -6.37 4.74
CA LYS A 94 -8.84 -5.58 5.70
C LYS A 94 -8.39 -4.13 5.86
N SER A 95 -7.22 -3.76 5.36
CA SER A 95 -6.73 -2.38 5.47
C SER A 95 -7.59 -1.44 4.62
N GLU A 96 -8.04 -0.35 5.20
CA GLU A 96 -8.83 0.71 4.57
C GLU A 96 -7.98 1.97 4.35
N ASP A 97 -8.50 2.94 3.60
CA ASP A 97 -7.81 4.20 3.30
C ASP A 97 -7.40 4.95 4.58
N LYS A 98 -8.22 4.87 5.64
CA LYS A 98 -7.94 5.46 6.95
C LYS A 98 -6.78 4.79 7.70
N ASP A 99 -6.40 3.57 7.31
CA ASP A 99 -5.30 2.82 7.92
C ASP A 99 -3.96 3.14 7.24
N LEU A 100 -3.99 3.96 6.18
CA LEU A 100 -2.80 4.43 5.51
C LEU A 100 -1.99 5.32 6.45
N PHE A 101 -0.77 4.90 6.72
CA PHE A 101 0.23 5.67 7.44
C PHE A 101 1.34 6.11 6.49
N HIS A 102 1.95 7.27 6.75
CA HIS A 102 3.07 7.76 5.97
C HIS A 102 4.13 8.40 6.87
N ASN A 103 5.40 8.13 6.57
CA ASN A 103 6.54 8.84 7.13
C ASN A 103 7.68 8.88 6.08
N TRP A 104 8.87 9.29 6.50
CA TRP A 104 10.06 9.37 5.63
C TRP A 104 10.49 8.02 5.00
N GLN A 105 9.96 6.88 5.46
CA GLN A 105 10.23 5.55 4.92
C GLN A 105 9.22 5.14 3.83
N GLY A 106 8.22 5.98 3.57
CA GLY A 106 7.14 5.74 2.61
C GLY A 106 5.79 5.50 3.29
N TYR A 107 4.92 4.81 2.56
CA TYR A 107 3.55 4.50 2.93
C TYR A 107 3.45 3.11 3.54
N MET A 108 2.51 2.93 4.47
CA MET A 108 2.37 1.69 5.22
C MET A 108 0.91 1.37 5.56
N ILE A 109 0.61 0.07 5.59
CA ILE A 109 -0.67 -0.50 6.08
C ILE A 109 -0.40 -1.73 6.96
N ALA A 110 -1.49 -2.28 7.50
CA ALA A 110 -1.52 -3.60 8.12
C ALA A 110 -0.47 -3.75 9.23
N ASP A 111 -0.36 -2.74 10.11
CA ASP A 111 0.56 -2.71 11.25
C ASP A 111 2.05 -2.85 10.85
N GLY A 112 2.44 -2.30 9.70
CA GLY A 112 3.84 -2.34 9.24
C GLY A 112 4.18 -3.54 8.38
N ARG A 113 3.19 -4.33 7.95
CA ARG A 113 3.42 -5.50 7.10
C ARG A 113 3.78 -5.15 5.67
N ILE A 114 3.20 -4.10 5.12
CA ILE A 114 3.49 -3.68 3.74
C ILE A 114 3.95 -2.23 3.78
N TRP A 115 5.06 -1.98 3.11
CA TRP A 115 5.56 -0.64 2.83
C TRP A 115 5.72 -0.44 1.33
N TRP A 116 5.36 0.72 0.83
CA TRP A 116 5.58 1.11 -0.56
C TRP A 116 6.01 2.57 -0.68
N ASP A 117 6.69 2.89 -1.78
CA ASP A 117 7.11 4.25 -2.09
C ASP A 117 7.30 4.40 -3.61
N LYS A 118 7.44 5.64 -4.09
CA LYS A 118 7.72 5.95 -5.49
C LYS A 118 9.11 5.46 -5.87
N ARG A 119 9.20 4.64 -6.91
CA ARG A 119 10.47 4.06 -7.35
C ARG A 119 10.79 4.44 -8.78
N ALA A 120 11.97 5.04 -8.95
CA ALA A 120 12.53 5.32 -10.25
C ALA A 120 13.17 4.05 -10.85
N PRO A 121 13.21 3.93 -12.19
CA PRO A 121 13.99 2.91 -12.85
C PRO A 121 15.45 2.90 -12.37
N LYS A 122 16.06 1.71 -12.28
CA LYS A 122 17.48 1.59 -11.93
C LYS A 122 18.34 2.38 -12.93
N GLY A 123 19.32 3.10 -12.42
CA GLY A 123 20.19 3.95 -13.23
C GLY A 123 19.65 5.36 -13.50
N THR A 124 18.49 5.73 -12.94
CA THR A 124 18.00 7.12 -13.03
C THR A 124 19.03 8.10 -12.44
N PRO A 125 19.45 9.13 -13.18
CA PRO A 125 20.43 10.10 -12.69
C PRO A 125 19.97 10.84 -11.43
N LYS A 126 20.88 11.06 -10.47
CA LYS A 126 20.56 11.77 -9.21
C LYS A 126 19.94 13.15 -9.43
N MET A 127 20.36 13.87 -10.47
CA MET A 127 19.79 15.17 -10.83
C MET A 127 18.30 15.08 -11.17
N LYS A 128 17.85 13.99 -11.81
CA LYS A 128 16.42 13.75 -12.03
C LYS A 128 15.69 13.42 -10.75
N LEU A 129 16.31 12.67 -9.83
CA LEU A 129 15.71 12.37 -8.53
C LEU A 129 15.59 13.59 -7.61
N ALA A 130 16.33 14.67 -7.89
CA ALA A 130 16.20 15.95 -7.20
C ALA A 130 15.05 16.83 -7.75
N ASP A 131 14.46 16.45 -8.88
CA ASP A 131 13.33 17.16 -9.49
C ASP A 131 12.01 16.62 -8.93
N ALA A 132 11.30 17.46 -8.18
CA ALA A 132 10.04 17.10 -7.54
C ALA A 132 8.94 16.75 -8.55
N GLU A 133 8.92 17.37 -9.74
CA GLU A 133 7.95 17.06 -10.78
C GLU A 133 8.23 15.68 -11.37
N PHE A 134 9.51 15.36 -11.63
CA PHE A 134 9.88 14.01 -12.04
C PHE A 134 9.49 12.97 -10.99
N VAL A 135 9.81 13.21 -9.71
CA VAL A 135 9.47 12.30 -8.61
C VAL A 135 7.96 12.09 -8.52
N ARG A 136 7.15 13.14 -8.76
CA ARG A 136 5.68 13.02 -8.77
C ARG A 136 5.15 12.02 -9.79
N THR A 137 5.82 11.88 -10.94
CA THR A 137 5.42 10.94 -12.01
C THR A 137 5.82 9.48 -11.79
N LEU A 138 6.62 9.19 -10.76
CA LEU A 138 7.13 7.85 -10.55
C LEU A 138 6.04 6.91 -10.04
N PRO A 139 6.01 5.65 -10.51
CA PRO A 139 5.10 4.64 -10.00
C PRO A 139 5.45 4.22 -8.58
N PHE A 140 4.43 3.93 -7.79
CA PHE A 140 4.57 3.26 -6.50
C PHE A 140 4.97 1.80 -6.68
N HIS A 141 5.84 1.32 -5.80
CA HIS A 141 6.17 -0.10 -5.68
C HIS A 141 6.30 -0.50 -4.22
N VAL A 142 5.88 -1.72 -3.89
CA VAL A 142 6.13 -2.33 -2.58
C VAL A 142 7.65 -2.52 -2.39
N ILE A 143 8.16 -2.00 -1.28
CA ILE A 143 9.60 -2.01 -0.93
C ILE A 143 9.92 -2.94 0.25
N THR A 144 8.92 -3.26 1.08
CA THR A 144 9.08 -4.15 2.24
C THR A 144 7.82 -4.98 2.46
N ILE A 145 8.00 -6.28 2.76
CA ILE A 145 6.96 -7.22 3.17
C ILE A 145 7.36 -7.86 4.51
N ASN A 146 6.62 -7.62 5.58
CA ASN A 146 6.84 -8.29 6.86
C ASN A 146 5.74 -9.33 7.07
N ASN A 147 6.08 -10.59 6.82
CA ASN A 147 5.26 -11.75 7.12
C ASN A 147 5.46 -12.12 8.59
N GLY A 148 4.53 -11.65 9.41
CA GLY A 148 4.53 -11.74 10.87
C GLY A 148 3.77 -10.56 11.49
N GLY A 149 3.31 -10.69 12.73
CA GLY A 149 2.63 -9.61 13.45
C GLY A 149 1.44 -10.09 14.30
N PRO A 150 0.79 -9.18 15.04
CA PRO A 150 -0.23 -9.53 16.04
C PRO A 150 -1.57 -9.98 15.44
N THR A 151 -1.92 -9.52 14.23
CA THR A 151 -3.10 -9.99 13.48
C THR A 151 -2.94 -11.48 13.15
N THR A 152 -3.78 -12.30 13.78
CA THR A 152 -3.82 -13.75 13.60
C THR A 152 -4.89 -14.15 12.58
N VAL A 153 -4.80 -15.38 12.07
CA VAL A 153 -5.86 -15.98 11.21
C VAL A 153 -7.22 -16.00 11.91
N ALA A 154 -7.24 -16.10 13.24
CA ALA A 154 -8.47 -16.02 14.04
C ALA A 154 -9.14 -14.64 13.94
N ALA A 155 -8.36 -13.56 13.87
CA ALA A 155 -8.88 -12.21 13.63
C ALA A 155 -9.48 -12.04 12.21
N CYS A 156 -9.33 -13.05 11.36
CA CYS A 156 -9.78 -13.08 9.97
C CYS A 156 -10.98 -14.00 9.74
N GLY A 157 -11.55 -14.58 10.81
CA GLY A 157 -12.68 -15.50 10.72
C GLY A 157 -12.31 -16.92 10.26
N GLY A 158 -11.01 -17.24 10.17
CA GLY A 158 -10.55 -18.61 9.97
C GLY A 158 -10.57 -19.37 11.30
N LYS A 159 -11.20 -20.55 11.31
CA LYS A 159 -11.09 -21.52 12.41
C LYS A 159 -9.68 -22.08 12.50
#